data_AF-A0A444IU08-F1
#
_entry.id   AF-A0A444IU08-F1
#
_cell.length_a   1.000
_cell.length_b   1.000
_cell.length_c   1.000
_cell.angle_alpha   90.00
_cell.angle_beta   90.00
_cell.angle_gamma   90.00
#
_symmetry.space_group_name_H-M   'P 1'
#
loop_
_entity.id
_entity.type
_entity.pdbx_description
1 polymer ?
#
loop_
_entity_poly.entity_id
_entity_poly.type
_entity_poly.pdbx_seq_one_letter_code
_entity_poly.pdbx_strand_id
1 'polypeptide(L)'
;YDMRSDGFSLDDKRSPQPDKSDLPDILSRWQDLQAGGKAETERKRIEQSFLVPKEEIAGNDYDLSINRYKEVVYETVTYDPPGVILGRLAALEQEITAGRVALEGLLGENATRCVAN
;
A
#
# COMPACT_ATOMS: atom_id res chain seq x y z
N TYR A 1 -11.54 -16.69 3.48
CA TYR A 1 -11.67 -15.66 2.44
C TYR A 1 -11.62 -14.31 3.12
N ASP A 2 -10.80 -13.39 2.63
CA ASP A 2 -10.60 -12.03 3.16
C ASP A 2 -11.61 -11.06 2.52
N MET A 3 -12.86 -11.01 3.00
CA MET A 3 -13.85 -10.08 2.43
C MET A 3 -13.52 -8.65 2.86
N ARG A 4 -13.25 -7.79 1.88
CA ARG A 4 -12.88 -6.37 2.06
C ARG A 4 -14.08 -5.45 1.92
N SER A 5 -15.02 -5.79 1.05
CA SER A 5 -16.19 -4.94 0.81
C SER A 5 -17.40 -5.74 0.33
N ASP A 6 -18.57 -5.39 0.83
CA ASP A 6 -19.87 -6.00 0.48
C ASP A 6 -20.59 -5.27 -0.66
N GLY A 7 -20.07 -4.12 -1.11
CA GLY A 7 -20.73 -3.26 -2.10
C GLY A 7 -21.46 -2.08 -1.50
N PHE A 8 -21.17 -1.74 -0.24
CA PHE A 8 -21.70 -0.55 0.43
C PHE A 8 -20.58 0.28 1.07
N SER A 9 -20.84 1.56 1.28
CA SER A 9 -19.94 2.41 2.07
C SER A 9 -19.90 1.97 3.54
N LEU A 10 -18.76 2.21 4.21
CA LEU A 10 -18.56 1.87 5.62
C LEU A 10 -19.20 2.88 6.59
N ASP A 11 -19.65 4.03 6.08
CA ASP A 11 -20.37 5.01 6.89
C ASP A 11 -21.84 4.58 7.12
N ASP A 12 -22.48 5.19 8.12
CA ASP A 12 -23.85 4.85 8.54
C ASP A 12 -24.88 4.92 7.41
N LYS A 13 -24.65 5.71 6.36
CA LYS A 13 -25.60 5.82 5.25
C LYS A 13 -25.60 4.57 4.37
N ARG A 14 -24.58 3.71 4.48
CA ARG A 14 -24.44 2.45 3.72
C ARG A 14 -24.81 2.68 2.25
N SER A 15 -24.17 3.67 1.62
CA SER A 15 -24.50 4.04 0.24
C SER A 15 -23.99 2.94 -0.71
N PRO A 16 -24.77 2.51 -1.72
CA PRO A 16 -24.34 1.48 -2.65
C PRO A 16 -23.05 1.86 -3.40
N GLN A 17 -22.13 0.91 -3.48
CA GLN A 17 -20.84 0.97 -4.18
C GLN A 17 -20.71 -0.29 -5.05
N PRO A 18 -21.43 -0.37 -6.18
CA PRO A 18 -21.53 -1.59 -6.99
C PRO A 18 -20.18 -2.08 -7.52
N ASP A 19 -19.23 -1.18 -7.75
CA ASP A 19 -17.87 -1.51 -8.22
C ASP A 19 -16.93 -2.02 -7.11
N LYS A 20 -17.42 -2.11 -5.86
CA LYS A 20 -16.64 -2.50 -4.69
C LYS A 20 -17.34 -3.62 -3.91
N SER A 21 -17.63 -4.74 -4.55
CA SER A 21 -18.20 -5.91 -3.88
C SER A 21 -17.39 -7.16 -4.17
N ASP A 22 -16.98 -7.86 -3.12
CA ASP A 22 -16.33 -9.17 -3.21
C ASP A 22 -17.35 -10.32 -3.31
N LEU A 23 -18.64 -10.05 -3.10
CA LEU A 23 -19.69 -11.07 -3.04
C LEU A 23 -19.80 -11.92 -4.32
N PRO A 24 -19.74 -11.35 -5.55
CA PRO A 24 -19.79 -12.15 -6.77
C PRO A 24 -18.60 -13.12 -6.88
N ASP A 25 -17.41 -12.67 -6.45
CA ASP A 25 -16.18 -13.47 -6.49
C ASP A 25 -16.22 -14.59 -5.44
N ILE A 26 -16.65 -14.28 -4.21
CA ILE A 26 -16.86 -15.28 -3.14
C ILE A 26 -17.80 -16.39 -3.62
N LEU A 27 -18.94 -16.01 -4.21
CA LEU A 27 -19.95 -16.96 -4.65
C LEU A 27 -19.40 -17.86 -5.77
N SER A 28 -18.74 -17.26 -6.77
CA SER A 28 -18.11 -17.98 -7.88
C SER A 28 -17.10 -19.02 -7.38
N ARG A 29 -16.20 -18.63 -6.47
CA ARG A 29 -15.19 -19.53 -5.90
C ARG A 29 -15.78 -20.62 -5.04
N TRP A 30 -16.79 -20.30 -4.23
CA TRP A 30 -17.48 -21.31 -3.43
C TRP A 30 -18.14 -22.37 -4.31
N GLN A 31 -18.79 -21.95 -5.40
CA GLN A 31 -19.42 -22.85 -6.36
C GLN A 31 -18.38 -23.72 -7.08
N ASP A 32 -17.26 -23.16 -7.50
CA ASP A 32 -16.14 -23.92 -8.09
C ASP A 32 -15.61 -25.00 -7.14
N LEU A 33 -15.39 -24.64 -5.87
CA LEU A 33 -14.95 -25.59 -4.84
C LEU A 33 -15.96 -26.73 -4.64
N GLN A 34 -17.26 -26.42 -4.58
CA GLN A 34 -18.32 -27.42 -4.47
C GLN A 34 -18.40 -28.33 -5.70
N ALA A 35 -18.09 -27.81 -6.88
CA ALA A 35 -18.03 -28.58 -8.13
C ALA A 35 -16.77 -29.45 -8.26
N GLY A 36 -15.87 -29.43 -7.28
CA GLY A 36 -14.61 -30.18 -7.29
C GLY A 36 -13.46 -29.45 -8.00
N GLY A 37 -13.59 -28.15 -8.21
CA GLY A 37 -12.53 -27.28 -8.70
C GLY A 37 -11.31 -27.28 -7.79
N LYS A 38 -10.13 -27.10 -8.38
CA LYS A 38 -8.83 -27.09 -7.68
C LYS A 38 -8.23 -25.69 -7.52
N ALA A 39 -8.82 -24.68 -8.15
CA ALA A 39 -8.28 -23.34 -8.15
C ALA A 39 -8.04 -22.81 -6.73
N GLU A 40 -8.99 -23.06 -5.82
CA GLU A 40 -8.88 -22.64 -4.42
C GLU A 40 -7.86 -23.45 -3.61
N THR A 41 -7.59 -24.71 -4.01
CA THR A 41 -6.61 -25.58 -3.33
C THR A 41 -5.17 -25.19 -3.63
N GLU A 42 -4.92 -24.50 -4.73
CA GLU A 42 -3.58 -24.08 -5.17
C GLU A 42 -3.22 -22.66 -4.70
N ARG A 43 -4.18 -21.92 -4.12
CA ARG A 43 -3.94 -20.56 -3.64
C ARG A 43 -3.00 -20.52 -2.46
N LYS A 44 -2.15 -19.51 -2.46
CA LYS A 44 -1.18 -19.23 -1.39
C LYS A 44 -1.83 -18.44 -0.26
N ARG A 45 -1.27 -18.58 0.95
CA ARG A 45 -1.70 -17.87 2.17
C ARG A 45 -1.53 -16.35 2.14
N ILE A 46 -0.97 -15.82 1.06
CA ILE A 46 -0.78 -14.39 0.80
C ILE A 46 -1.94 -13.80 -0.03
N GLU A 47 -2.77 -14.67 -0.63
CA GLU A 47 -3.86 -14.28 -1.52
C GLU A 47 -5.15 -13.93 -0.76
N GLN A 48 -6.15 -13.44 -1.51
CA GLN A 48 -7.47 -13.07 -0.99
C GLN A 48 -8.19 -14.24 -0.29
N SER A 49 -7.92 -15.46 -0.71
CA SER A 49 -8.51 -16.66 -0.11
C SER A 49 -7.55 -17.83 -0.25
N PHE A 50 -7.63 -18.74 0.72
CA PHE A 50 -6.79 -19.92 0.82
C PHE A 50 -7.47 -20.91 1.77
N LEU A 51 -7.06 -22.18 1.67
CA LEU A 51 -7.55 -23.24 2.54
C LEU A 51 -6.59 -23.46 3.72
N VAL A 52 -7.17 -23.81 4.87
CA VAL A 52 -6.44 -24.15 6.09
C VAL A 52 -6.85 -25.56 6.52
N PRO A 53 -5.89 -26.47 6.78
CA PRO A 53 -6.20 -27.80 7.31
C PRO A 53 -6.92 -27.73 8.66
N LYS A 54 -7.83 -28.69 8.89
CA LYS A 54 -8.60 -28.74 10.14
C LYS A 54 -7.70 -28.92 11.37
N GLU A 55 -6.64 -29.71 11.22
CA GLU A 55 -5.68 -30.02 12.27
C GLU A 55 -4.97 -28.75 12.76
N GLU A 56 -4.66 -27.82 11.85
CA GLU A 56 -4.04 -26.53 12.18
C GLU A 56 -5.02 -25.61 12.89
N ILE A 57 -6.28 -25.57 12.46
CA ILE A 57 -7.34 -24.81 13.13
C ILE A 57 -7.54 -25.34 14.56
N ALA A 58 -7.56 -26.66 14.73
CA ALA A 58 -7.67 -27.29 16.05
C ALA A 58 -6.43 -27.00 16.92
N GLY A 59 -5.23 -26.97 16.34
CA GLY A 59 -4.00 -26.62 17.03
C GLY A 59 -3.91 -25.15 17.45
N ASN A 60 -4.70 -24.26 16.83
CA ASN A 60 -4.82 -22.85 17.16
C ASN A 60 -6.09 -22.54 17.98
N ASP A 61 -6.59 -23.51 18.75
CA ASP A 61 -7.78 -23.36 19.61
C ASP A 61 -9.04 -22.87 18.87
N TYR A 62 -9.18 -23.24 17.59
CA TYR A 62 -10.27 -22.78 16.72
C TYR A 62 -10.33 -21.25 16.56
N ASP A 63 -9.20 -20.56 16.69
CA ASP A 63 -9.09 -19.16 16.26
C ASP A 63 -9.35 -19.09 14.75
N LEU A 64 -10.48 -18.51 14.34
CA LEU A 64 -10.87 -18.35 12.93
C LEU A 64 -10.45 -17.00 12.34
N SER A 65 -9.64 -16.22 13.07
CA SER A 65 -9.07 -14.98 12.55
C SER A 65 -8.22 -15.29 11.33
N ILE A 66 -8.58 -14.71 10.18
CA ILE A 66 -7.84 -14.92 8.93
C ILE A 66 -6.36 -14.52 9.06
N ASN A 67 -6.07 -13.50 9.87
CA ASN A 67 -4.72 -13.00 10.11
C ASN A 67 -3.83 -14.02 10.83
N ARG A 68 -4.41 -15.00 11.54
CA ARG A 68 -3.64 -16.08 12.17
C ARG A 68 -2.94 -16.96 11.13
N TYR A 69 -3.56 -17.13 9.97
CA TYR A 69 -3.14 -18.08 8.93
C TYR A 69 -2.60 -17.39 7.68
N LYS A 70 -2.75 -16.07 7.58
CA LYS A 70 -2.29 -15.28 6.45
C LYS A 70 -0.78 -15.11 6.51
N GLU A 71 -0.09 -15.45 5.44
CA GLU A 71 1.33 -15.16 5.30
C GLU A 71 1.51 -13.71 4.86
N VAL A 72 2.41 -12.99 5.51
CA VAL A 72 2.82 -11.65 5.08
C VAL A 72 4.14 -11.79 4.35
N VAL A 73 4.14 -11.51 3.04
CA VAL A 73 5.38 -11.39 2.28
C VAL A 73 6.05 -10.09 2.68
N TYR A 74 7.11 -10.17 3.46
CA TYR A 74 8.00 -9.04 3.65
C TYR A 74 8.87 -8.92 2.42
N GLU A 75 8.55 -7.98 1.54
CA GLU A 75 9.53 -7.54 0.54
C GLU A 75 10.69 -6.90 1.30
N THR A 76 11.90 -7.43 1.10
CA THR A 76 13.13 -6.79 1.55
C THR A 76 13.28 -5.48 0.78
N VAL A 77 12.77 -4.39 1.35
CA VAL A 77 13.01 -3.06 0.84
C VAL A 77 14.50 -2.79 1.02
N THR A 78 15.23 -2.77 -0.09
CA THR A 78 16.64 -2.39 -0.08
C THR A 78 16.69 -0.88 0.01
N TYR A 79 17.16 -0.38 1.14
CA TYR A 79 17.41 1.05 1.32
C TYR A 79 18.83 1.39 0.92
N ASP A 80 19.00 2.56 0.33
CA ASP A 80 20.33 3.11 0.11
C ASP A 80 21.05 3.27 1.45
N PRO A 81 22.38 3.04 1.50
CA PRO A 81 23.16 3.31 2.70
C PRO A 81 22.99 4.75 3.18
N PRO A 82 23.05 5.02 4.50
CA PRO A 82 22.87 6.36 5.05
C PRO A 82 23.76 7.42 4.39
N GLY A 83 25.00 7.06 4.04
CA GLY A 83 25.93 7.96 3.35
C GLY A 83 25.46 8.43 1.97
N VAL A 84 24.74 7.59 1.22
CA VAL A 84 24.17 7.96 -0.09
C VAL A 84 23.01 8.94 0.09
N ILE A 85 22.17 8.72 1.11
CA ILE A 85 21.09 9.63 1.47
C ILE A 85 21.65 11.00 1.87
N LEU A 86 22.68 11.01 2.72
CA LEU A 86 23.36 12.24 3.16
C LEU A 86 24.04 12.98 1.99
N GLY A 87 24.65 12.24 1.06
CA GLY A 87 25.24 12.83 -0.15
C GLY A 87 24.20 13.54 -1.02
N ARG A 88 23.03 12.92 -1.24
CA ARG A 88 21.91 13.55 -1.97
C ARG A 88 21.38 14.78 -1.23
N LEU A 89 21.28 14.72 0.10
CA LEU A 89 20.84 15.84 0.92
C LEU A 89 21.78 17.05 0.79
N ALA A 90 23.09 16.82 0.90
CA ALA A 90 24.08 17.88 0.75
C ALA A 90 24.07 18.52 -0.66
N ALA A 91 23.84 17.72 -1.70
CA ALA A 91 23.69 18.24 -3.06
C ALA A 91 22.45 19.14 -3.20
N LEU A 92 21.30 18.73 -2.65
CA LEU A 92 20.09 19.54 -2.63
C LEU A 92 20.29 20.85 -1.86
N GLU A 93 21.00 20.83 -0.72
CA GLU A 93 21.32 22.05 0.03
C GLU A 93 22.17 23.04 -0.78
N GLN A 94 23.11 22.54 -1.58
CA GLN A 94 23.92 23.38 -2.47
C GLN A 94 23.07 24.01 -3.57
N GLU A 95 22.19 23.24 -4.21
CA GLU A 95 21.27 23.77 -5.23
C GLU A 95 20.34 24.84 -4.66
N ILE A 96 19.76 24.60 -3.48
CA ILE A 96 18.92 25.58 -2.79
C ILE A 96 19.70 26.85 -2.48
N THR A 97 20.93 26.70 -1.97
CA THR A 97 21.79 27.84 -1.65
C THR A 97 22.14 28.65 -2.89
N ALA A 98 22.52 27.98 -3.98
CA ALA A 98 22.82 28.62 -5.26
C ALA A 98 21.60 29.35 -5.83
N GLY A 99 20.42 28.71 -5.79
CA GLY A 99 19.16 29.32 -6.21
C GLY A 99 18.82 30.56 -5.40
N ARG A 100 19.02 30.52 -4.08
CA ARG A 100 18.82 31.69 -3.20
C ARG A 100 19.74 32.85 -3.57
N VAL A 101 21.04 32.57 -3.75
CA VAL A 101 22.03 33.60 -4.13
C VAL A 101 21.67 34.23 -5.47
N ALA A 102 21.25 33.41 -6.45
CA ALA A 102 20.82 33.92 -7.75
C ALA A 102 19.60 34.85 -7.63
N LEU A 103 18.60 34.47 -6.82
CA LEU A 103 17.43 35.31 -6.55
C LEU A 103 17.81 36.63 -5.84
N GLU A 104 18.68 36.57 -4.84
CA GLU A 104 19.19 37.76 -4.14
C GLU A 104 19.94 38.70 -5.10
N GLY A 105 20.72 38.17 -6.04
CA GLY A 105 21.40 38.94 -7.07
C GLY A 105 20.42 39.69 -7.98
N LEU A 106 19.38 39.02 -8.48
CA LEU A 106 18.34 39.64 -9.32
C LEU A 106 17.56 40.74 -8.59
N LEU A 107 17.35 40.59 -7.28
CA LEU A 107 16.70 41.61 -6.45
C LEU A 107 17.65 42.78 -6.13
N GLY A 108 18.94 42.50 -5.87
CA GLY A 108 19.96 43.51 -5.58
C GLY A 108 20.35 44.36 -6.79
N GLU A 109 20.39 43.78 -8.00
CA GLU A 109 20.60 44.53 -9.24
C GLU A 109 19.44 45.51 -9.54
N ASN A 110 18.21 45.15 -9.18
CA ASN A 110 17.06 46.04 -9.29
C ASN A 110 17.06 47.17 -8.23
N ALA A 111 17.51 46.90 -7.00
CA ALA A 111 17.60 47.91 -5.94
C ALA A 111 18.68 48.96 -6.24
N THR A 112 19.82 48.56 -6.81
CA THR A 112 20.94 49.47 -7.09
C THR A 112 20.64 50.45 -8.25
N ARG A 113 19.79 50.04 -9.21
CA ARG A 113 19.38 50.88 -10.34
C ARG A 113 18.37 51.99 -9.96
N CYS A 114 17.65 51.86 -8.85
CA CYS A 114 16.69 52.88 -8.39
C CYS A 114 17.32 54.07 -7.67
N VAL A 115 18.59 53.99 -7.23
CA VAL A 115 19.25 55.07 -6.45
C VAL A 115 20.16 55.95 -7.32
N ALA A 116 20.26 55.69 -8.61
CA ALA A 116 21.17 56.36 -9.55
C ALA A 116 20.49 57.31 -10.55
N ASN A 117 19.28 57.81 -10.26
CA ASN A 117 18.61 58.87 -11.03
C ASN A 117 18.25 60.06 -10.15
#